data_AF-A0A9E3DHN8-F1
#
_entry.id   AF-A0A9E3DHN8-F1
#
_cell.length_a   1.000
_cell.length_b   1.000
_cell.length_c   1.000
_cell.angle_alpha   90.00
_cell.angle_beta   90.00
_cell.angle_gamma   90.00
#
_symmetry.space_group_name_H-M   'P 1'
#
loop_
_entity.id
_entity.type
_entity.pdbx_description
1 polymer ?
#
loop_
_entity_poly.entity_id
_entity_poly.type
_entity_poly.pdbx_seq_one_letter_code
_entity_poly.pdbx_strand_id
1 'polypeptide(L)'
;YLKTVQAITLAIASGLYLIPRFKIGGAGFGGTPTATVGIGGDSAGSAGKEAAEATGTVAEALEKIAGIIENFSKHADDQETNRQTATEAQIQMQQIRAQIAGAEIAQQIADAERSNHEARLAQMDQELEFMQNKFTSADLYDWMTGKLSDTYFQAYRLAYAMAKRAERCYRYELGLTDSAFVTFGYWDSLKKGLLAGESLAHDLRRMQASYLDLNTRRFEISRHVSLVELDPASFVALLRTGTCHFNIPETLFDGDYPGHYQRRLTRISVTVVYPNAGAADNVKCTLTLGGSSVRLIPDLGPGYARTGPNDSRFTDHFGAVQRIVTGNAQDDPGLFVTSISDNISDQRYLPFEGAGAISSWQLDLPAANNELDLSTVTDVRLHLFYTALDGGDTLKTAAQEAFTAALPAASAKAFSVRNAFPGSWTSLLAPSAGDQVLTVPLSAAMFPAWTRGQTIAVQRLDVYTISNGGSFVLAPQPPLPGATVPLNPPSPGSPVANGSVTLPPGTSPGTWSFKLRASDAGDFRSLTADRIGDVVVVVRFQTS
;
A
#
# COMPACT_ATOMS: atom_id res chain seq x y z
N TYR A 1 -46.92 -38.05 -18.44
CA TYR A 1 -47.88 -39.15 -18.42
C TYR A 1 -47.68 -39.98 -19.68
N LEU A 2 -47.03 -41.12 -19.52
CA LEU A 2 -46.53 -41.99 -20.59
C LEU A 2 -46.95 -43.41 -20.20
N LYS A 3 -47.40 -44.19 -21.18
CA LYS A 3 -47.92 -45.57 -21.11
C LYS A 3 -49.42 -45.71 -20.80
N THR A 4 -50.22 -45.53 -21.85
CA THR A 4 -51.41 -46.37 -22.05
C THR A 4 -51.68 -46.57 -23.55
N VAL A 5 -51.48 -47.82 -23.97
CA VAL A 5 -52.13 -48.52 -25.09
C VAL A 5 -51.74 -48.14 -26.53
N GLN A 6 -50.67 -48.78 -27.03
CA GLN A 6 -50.67 -49.30 -28.40
C GLN A 6 -49.69 -50.48 -28.55
N ALA A 7 -50.16 -51.66 -28.16
CA ALA A 7 -49.72 -52.95 -28.65
C ALA A 7 -50.83 -53.97 -28.32
N ILE A 8 -51.11 -54.87 -29.25
CA ILE A 8 -52.15 -55.91 -29.25
C ILE A 8 -53.48 -55.46 -29.89
N THR A 9 -53.52 -55.50 -31.22
CA THR A 9 -54.75 -55.84 -31.95
C THR A 9 -54.46 -57.13 -32.70
N LEU A 10 -54.87 -58.23 -32.06
CA LEU A 10 -54.93 -59.57 -32.62
C LEU A 10 -55.88 -59.56 -33.82
N ALA A 11 -55.48 -60.27 -34.86
CA ALA A 11 -56.29 -60.56 -36.04
C ALA A 11 -57.64 -61.20 -35.67
N ILE A 12 -58.73 -60.53 -36.06
CA ILE A 12 -60.00 -61.18 -36.41
C ILE A 12 -60.31 -60.71 -37.84
N ALA A 13 -59.84 -61.51 -38.80
CA ALA A 13 -60.37 -61.56 -40.14
C ALA A 13 -61.37 -62.72 -40.17
N SER A 14 -62.66 -62.42 -40.35
CA SER A 14 -63.70 -63.40 -40.62
C SER A 14 -63.86 -63.55 -42.13
N GLY A 15 -63.31 -64.63 -42.68
CA GLY A 15 -63.63 -65.17 -44.00
C GLY A 15 -63.87 -66.68 -43.86
N LEU A 16 -65.12 -67.09 -44.05
CA LEU A 16 -65.59 -68.48 -44.23
C LEU A 16 -64.90 -69.09 -45.48
N TYR A 17 -64.58 -70.39 -45.64
CA TYR A 17 -64.99 -71.64 -44.97
C TYR A 17 -63.96 -72.75 -45.30
N LEU A 18 -64.02 -73.87 -44.55
CA LEU A 18 -63.46 -75.23 -44.78
C LEU A 18 -62.19 -75.65 -44.01
N ILE A 19 -62.37 -76.00 -42.73
CA ILE A 19 -61.74 -77.19 -42.13
C ILE A 19 -62.85 -78.02 -41.43
N PRO A 20 -62.89 -79.35 -41.59
CA PRO A 20 -64.04 -80.17 -41.21
C PRO A 20 -64.01 -80.71 -39.76
N ARG A 21 -65.23 -81.01 -39.26
CA ARG A 21 -65.64 -81.91 -38.13
C ARG A 21 -65.64 -81.32 -36.71
N PHE A 22 -66.53 -81.67 -35.77
CA PHE A 22 -67.41 -82.84 -35.55
C PHE A 22 -68.72 -82.43 -34.83
N LYS A 23 -69.81 -83.21 -34.95
CA LYS A 23 -70.89 -83.19 -33.95
C LYS A 23 -70.78 -84.47 -33.11
N ILE A 24 -70.34 -84.31 -31.87
CA ILE A 24 -70.41 -85.31 -30.81
C ILE A 24 -71.82 -85.24 -30.24
N GLY A 25 -72.61 -86.30 -30.43
CA GLY A 25 -73.85 -86.53 -29.71
C GLY A 25 -73.63 -87.72 -28.78
N GLY A 26 -73.67 -87.49 -27.47
CA GLY A 26 -73.76 -88.55 -26.48
C GLY A 26 -75.21 -88.87 -26.16
N ALA A 27 -75.55 -90.16 -26.18
CA ALA A 27 -76.52 -90.75 -25.27
C ALA A 27 -75.87 -92.03 -24.71
N GLY A 28 -76.02 -92.25 -23.41
CA GLY A 28 -75.09 -93.04 -22.60
C GLY A 28 -75.27 -94.57 -22.63
N PHE A 29 -74.31 -95.18 -21.94
CA PHE A 29 -74.31 -96.49 -21.28
C PHE A 29 -74.20 -97.77 -22.14
N GLY A 30 -72.97 -98.27 -22.27
CA GLY A 30 -72.68 -99.72 -22.30
C GLY A 30 -72.40 -100.36 -23.67
N GLY A 31 -71.11 -100.61 -23.97
CA GLY A 31 -70.65 -101.64 -24.91
C GLY A 31 -70.07 -101.16 -26.26
N THR A 32 -68.74 -101.20 -26.40
CA THR A 32 -68.02 -101.35 -27.68
C THR A 32 -67.98 -102.83 -28.10
N PRO A 33 -67.66 -103.28 -29.35
CA PRO A 33 -67.48 -102.58 -30.63
C PRO A 33 -68.07 -103.31 -31.88
N THR A 34 -67.81 -102.74 -33.06
CA THR A 34 -67.70 -103.36 -34.41
C THR A 34 -68.93 -103.91 -35.14
N ALA A 35 -68.71 -103.96 -36.47
CA ALA A 35 -69.42 -104.70 -37.52
C ALA A 35 -70.62 -103.97 -38.16
N THR A 36 -70.81 -103.85 -39.48
CA THR A 36 -70.03 -103.96 -40.74
C THR A 36 -71.07 -104.13 -41.84
N VAL A 37 -70.73 -103.70 -43.07
CA VAL A 37 -71.10 -104.34 -44.36
C VAL A 37 -72.59 -104.28 -44.70
N GLY A 38 -72.96 -103.61 -45.79
CA GLY A 38 -72.75 -104.06 -47.16
C GLY A 38 -73.93 -103.54 -47.99
N ILE A 39 -74.05 -103.64 -49.31
CA ILE A 39 -73.40 -104.37 -50.40
C ILE A 39 -73.82 -103.55 -51.63
N GLY A 40 -72.90 -103.18 -52.51
CA GLY A 40 -72.78 -103.82 -53.83
C GLY A 40 -73.45 -102.97 -54.91
N GLY A 41 -72.95 -102.87 -56.13
CA GLY A 41 -71.82 -103.53 -56.75
C GLY A 41 -71.69 -103.05 -58.20
N ASP A 42 -70.47 -103.16 -58.70
CA ASP A 42 -69.98 -102.85 -60.04
C ASP A 42 -70.69 -103.61 -61.18
N SER A 43 -70.48 -103.16 -62.42
CA SER A 43 -69.80 -103.96 -63.47
C SER A 43 -69.72 -103.14 -64.77
N ALA A 44 -68.50 -102.90 -65.27
CA ALA A 44 -67.84 -103.61 -66.37
C ALA A 44 -68.26 -103.09 -67.76
N GLY A 45 -67.42 -102.95 -68.78
CA GLY A 45 -66.04 -103.35 -69.01
C GLY A 45 -65.70 -103.02 -70.48
N SER A 46 -64.41 -103.01 -70.80
CA SER A 46 -63.84 -102.77 -72.14
C SER A 46 -63.94 -103.99 -73.07
N ALA A 47 -64.16 -103.79 -74.38
CA ALA A 47 -63.32 -104.27 -75.51
C ALA A 47 -64.07 -104.31 -76.88
N GLY A 48 -63.53 -103.58 -77.87
CA GLY A 48 -63.22 -104.03 -79.24
C GLY A 48 -64.26 -104.66 -80.20
N LYS A 49 -64.53 -103.88 -81.27
CA LYS A 49 -64.40 -104.19 -82.73
C LYS A 49 -65.63 -104.60 -83.59
N GLU A 50 -65.82 -103.82 -84.67
CA GLU A 50 -66.34 -104.11 -86.05
C GLU A 50 -67.73 -104.79 -86.19
N ALA A 51 -68.65 -104.43 -87.09
CA ALA A 51 -68.62 -103.63 -88.31
C ALA A 51 -70.05 -103.23 -88.79
N ALA A 52 -70.08 -102.17 -89.62
CA ALA A 52 -71.03 -101.83 -90.71
C ALA A 52 -72.44 -101.24 -90.39
N GLU A 53 -72.54 -99.90 -90.60
CA GLU A 53 -73.44 -99.14 -91.52
C GLU A 53 -74.79 -99.78 -91.95
N ALA A 54 -75.93 -99.09 -92.06
CA ALA A 54 -76.23 -97.72 -92.53
C ALA A 54 -77.65 -97.28 -92.05
N THR A 55 -77.85 -96.11 -91.41
CA THR A 55 -78.16 -94.75 -91.96
C THR A 55 -79.67 -94.52 -92.21
N GLY A 56 -80.36 -93.44 -91.81
CA GLY A 56 -80.03 -92.21 -91.08
C GLY A 56 -81.01 -91.08 -91.47
N THR A 57 -81.84 -90.56 -90.54
CA THR A 57 -82.60 -89.27 -90.64
C THR A 57 -83.34 -88.94 -89.30
N VAL A 58 -82.62 -88.73 -88.19
CA VAL A 58 -83.20 -88.24 -86.90
C VAL A 58 -82.36 -87.11 -86.27
N ALA A 59 -81.22 -86.74 -86.87
CA ALA A 59 -80.25 -85.82 -86.26
C ALA A 59 -80.56 -84.31 -86.40
N GLU A 60 -81.41 -83.88 -87.34
CA GLU A 60 -81.68 -82.43 -87.54
C GLU A 60 -82.71 -81.82 -86.56
N ALA A 61 -83.48 -82.65 -85.85
CA ALA A 61 -84.49 -82.17 -84.90
C ALA A 61 -83.92 -81.90 -83.47
N LEU A 62 -82.77 -82.48 -83.14
CA LEU A 62 -82.17 -82.36 -81.79
C LEU A 62 -81.22 -81.16 -81.64
N GLU A 63 -80.66 -80.64 -82.74
CA GLU A 63 -79.71 -79.52 -82.70
C GLU A 63 -80.40 -78.16 -82.44
N LYS A 64 -81.65 -77.98 -82.89
CA LYS A 64 -82.43 -76.74 -82.68
C LYS A 64 -82.99 -76.55 -81.27
N ILE A 65 -83.11 -77.62 -80.48
CA ILE A 65 -83.63 -77.55 -79.11
C ILE A 65 -82.50 -77.25 -78.10
N ALA A 66 -81.25 -77.68 -78.39
CA ALA A 66 -80.09 -77.40 -77.55
C ALA A 66 -79.69 -75.90 -77.52
N GLY A 67 -79.76 -75.21 -78.66
CA GLY A 67 -79.40 -73.79 -78.77
C GLY A 67 -80.39 -72.80 -78.13
N ILE A 68 -81.63 -73.22 -77.85
CA ILE A 68 -82.65 -72.38 -77.18
C ILE A 68 -82.54 -72.50 -75.65
N ILE A 69 -82.12 -73.65 -75.12
CA ILE A 69 -81.93 -73.87 -73.68
C ILE A 69 -80.61 -73.24 -73.19
N GLU A 70 -79.56 -73.23 -74.01
CA GLU A 70 -78.26 -72.61 -73.67
C GLU A 70 -78.33 -71.07 -73.61
N ASN A 71 -79.16 -70.42 -74.44
CA ASN A 71 -79.37 -68.97 -74.38
C ASN A 71 -80.25 -68.53 -73.19
N PHE A 72 -81.21 -69.36 -72.77
CA PHE A 72 -82.01 -69.09 -71.57
C PHE A 72 -81.24 -69.38 -70.27
N SER A 73 -80.33 -70.37 -70.24
CA SER A 73 -79.49 -70.61 -69.06
C SER A 73 -78.39 -69.56 -68.90
N LYS A 74 -77.79 -69.08 -70.00
CA LYS A 74 -76.83 -67.96 -69.97
C LYS A 74 -77.46 -66.66 -69.50
N HIS A 75 -78.70 -66.31 -69.91
CA HIS A 75 -79.38 -65.12 -69.39
C HIS A 75 -79.83 -65.24 -67.92
N ALA A 76 -80.11 -66.44 -67.42
CA ALA A 76 -80.43 -66.68 -66.00
C ALA A 76 -79.17 -66.65 -65.11
N ASP A 77 -78.06 -67.25 -65.57
CA ASP A 77 -76.74 -67.16 -64.92
C ASP A 77 -76.14 -65.74 -65.04
N ASP A 78 -76.38 -65.01 -66.13
CA ASP A 78 -76.00 -63.61 -66.29
C ASP A 78 -76.82 -62.70 -65.35
N GLN A 79 -78.09 -63.01 -65.08
CA GLN A 79 -78.89 -62.26 -64.10
C GLN A 79 -78.40 -62.50 -62.66
N GLU A 80 -78.02 -63.73 -62.31
CA GLU A 80 -77.49 -64.07 -60.99
C GLU A 80 -76.06 -63.54 -60.79
N THR A 81 -75.20 -63.64 -61.81
CA THR A 81 -73.87 -63.03 -61.81
C THR A 81 -73.98 -61.52 -61.72
N ASN A 82 -74.86 -60.87 -62.49
CA ASN A 82 -75.11 -59.42 -62.37
C ASN A 82 -75.68 -59.03 -61.00
N ARG A 83 -76.50 -59.87 -60.34
CA ARG A 83 -76.96 -59.65 -58.96
C ARG A 83 -75.82 -59.76 -57.96
N GLN A 84 -74.93 -60.74 -58.11
CA GLN A 84 -73.76 -60.92 -57.27
C GLN A 84 -72.77 -59.76 -57.46
N THR A 85 -72.48 -59.35 -58.70
CA THR A 85 -71.66 -58.17 -59.01
C THR A 85 -72.32 -56.88 -58.52
N ALA A 86 -73.65 -56.76 -58.57
CA ALA A 86 -74.37 -55.61 -57.99
C ALA A 86 -74.30 -55.58 -56.45
N THR A 87 -74.30 -56.75 -55.81
CA THR A 87 -74.17 -56.87 -54.35
C THR A 87 -72.73 -56.60 -53.89
N GLU A 88 -71.73 -57.12 -54.61
CA GLU A 88 -70.31 -56.80 -54.39
C GLU A 88 -70.02 -55.32 -54.64
N ALA A 89 -70.58 -54.73 -55.70
CA ALA A 89 -70.49 -53.30 -55.96
C ALA A 89 -71.15 -52.48 -54.84
N GLN A 90 -72.27 -52.94 -54.27
CA GLN A 90 -72.88 -52.30 -53.09
C GLN A 90 -71.98 -52.35 -51.86
N ILE A 91 -71.32 -53.49 -51.60
CA ILE A 91 -70.37 -53.63 -50.49
C ILE A 91 -69.14 -52.75 -50.73
N GLN A 92 -68.59 -52.72 -51.94
CA GLN A 92 -67.51 -51.81 -52.33
C GLN A 92 -67.93 -50.34 -52.20
N MET A 93 -69.15 -49.99 -52.57
CA MET A 93 -69.69 -48.64 -52.36
C MET A 93 -69.82 -48.29 -50.88
N GLN A 94 -70.22 -49.22 -50.02
CA GLN A 94 -70.26 -49.01 -48.56
C GLN A 94 -68.84 -48.86 -47.98
N GLN A 95 -67.88 -49.65 -48.45
CA GLN A 95 -66.48 -49.56 -48.06
C GLN A 95 -65.85 -48.23 -48.51
N ILE A 96 -66.11 -47.80 -49.76
CA ILE A 96 -65.67 -46.50 -50.28
C ILE A 96 -66.31 -45.36 -49.49
N ARG A 97 -67.60 -45.45 -49.14
CA ARG A 97 -68.25 -44.45 -48.27
C ARG A 97 -67.61 -44.38 -46.88
N ALA A 98 -67.26 -45.53 -46.29
CA ALA A 98 -66.54 -45.56 -45.01
C ALA A 98 -65.12 -44.99 -45.13
N GLN A 99 -64.43 -45.23 -46.25
CA GLN A 99 -63.12 -44.63 -46.53
C GLN A 99 -63.22 -43.11 -46.76
N ILE A 100 -64.25 -42.63 -47.46
CA ILE A 100 -64.54 -41.19 -47.64
C ILE A 100 -64.80 -40.55 -46.27
N ALA A 101 -65.66 -41.15 -45.44
CA ALA A 101 -65.93 -40.64 -44.08
C ALA A 101 -64.66 -40.66 -43.21
N GLY A 102 -63.82 -41.68 -43.32
CA GLY A 102 -62.52 -41.74 -42.64
C GLY A 102 -61.54 -40.66 -43.13
N ALA A 103 -61.52 -40.37 -44.44
CA ALA A 103 -60.71 -39.31 -45.02
C ALA A 103 -61.21 -37.91 -44.63
N GLU A 104 -62.53 -37.70 -44.54
CA GLU A 104 -63.15 -36.47 -44.02
C GLU A 104 -62.76 -36.23 -42.55
N ILE A 105 -62.78 -37.27 -41.72
CA ILE A 105 -62.31 -37.18 -40.33
C ILE A 105 -60.80 -36.88 -40.28
N ALA A 106 -59.99 -37.53 -41.11
CA ALA A 106 -58.56 -37.26 -41.18
C ALA A 106 -58.27 -35.81 -41.62
N GLN A 107 -59.06 -35.26 -42.54
CA GLN A 107 -59.00 -33.85 -42.93
C GLN A 107 -59.35 -32.93 -41.75
N GLN A 108 -60.43 -33.21 -41.02
CA GLN A 108 -60.80 -32.43 -39.82
C GLN A 108 -59.73 -32.47 -38.73
N ILE A 109 -59.08 -33.62 -38.53
CA ILE A 109 -57.95 -33.77 -37.61
C ILE A 109 -56.77 -32.90 -38.08
N ALA A 110 -56.40 -32.97 -39.36
CA ALA A 110 -55.31 -32.17 -39.92
C ALA A 110 -55.60 -30.65 -39.83
N ASP A 111 -56.85 -30.22 -40.06
CA ASP A 111 -57.28 -28.82 -39.91
C ASP A 111 -57.21 -28.36 -38.45
N ALA A 112 -57.60 -29.22 -37.50
CA ALA A 112 -57.48 -28.95 -36.06
C ALA A 112 -56.01 -28.91 -35.59
N GLU A 113 -55.15 -29.79 -36.12
CA GLU A 113 -53.71 -29.77 -35.88
C GLU A 113 -53.08 -28.47 -36.42
N ARG A 114 -53.46 -28.04 -37.63
CA ARG A 114 -53.03 -26.75 -38.18
C ARG A 114 -53.43 -25.59 -37.27
N SER A 115 -54.68 -25.53 -36.83
CA SER A 115 -55.17 -24.48 -35.92
C SER A 115 -54.42 -24.49 -34.58
N ASN A 116 -54.12 -25.67 -34.01
CA ASN A 116 -53.28 -25.79 -32.82
C ASN A 116 -51.85 -25.29 -33.06
N HIS A 117 -51.27 -25.56 -34.24
CA HIS A 117 -49.95 -25.05 -34.60
C HIS A 117 -49.93 -23.53 -34.78
N GLU A 118 -50.96 -22.95 -35.41
CA GLU A 118 -51.13 -21.50 -35.56
C GLU A 118 -51.26 -20.82 -34.18
N ALA A 119 -52.07 -21.39 -33.28
CA ALA A 119 -52.22 -20.87 -31.91
C ALA A 119 -50.89 -20.95 -31.12
N ARG A 120 -50.10 -22.00 -31.30
CA ARG A 120 -48.77 -22.12 -30.69
C ARG A 120 -47.79 -21.10 -31.24
N LEU A 121 -47.79 -20.84 -32.55
CA LEU A 121 -46.96 -19.80 -33.15
C LEU A 121 -47.32 -18.43 -32.57
N ALA A 122 -48.62 -18.10 -32.52
CA ALA A 122 -49.09 -16.85 -31.92
C ALA A 122 -48.68 -16.71 -30.45
N GLN A 123 -48.73 -17.78 -29.66
CA GLN A 123 -48.25 -17.77 -28.26
C GLN A 123 -46.73 -17.58 -28.18
N MET A 124 -45.95 -18.26 -29.02
CA MET A 124 -44.49 -18.10 -29.07
C MET A 124 -44.08 -16.69 -29.49
N ASP A 125 -44.82 -16.08 -30.42
CA ASP A 125 -44.61 -14.69 -30.84
C ASP A 125 -44.89 -13.72 -29.68
N GLN A 126 -45.96 -13.94 -28.91
CA GLN A 126 -46.25 -13.16 -27.71
C GLN A 126 -45.17 -13.32 -26.61
N GLU A 127 -44.66 -14.54 -26.40
CA GLU A 127 -43.55 -14.78 -25.48
C GLU A 127 -42.26 -14.08 -25.94
N LEU A 128 -41.96 -14.10 -27.24
CA LEU A 128 -40.81 -13.40 -27.81
C LEU A 128 -40.95 -11.88 -27.65
N GLU A 129 -42.12 -11.33 -27.98
CA GLU A 129 -42.42 -9.91 -27.83
C GLU A 129 -42.28 -9.47 -26.36
N PHE A 130 -42.80 -10.26 -25.42
CA PHE A 130 -42.60 -10.01 -24.00
C PHE A 130 -41.12 -10.05 -23.60
N MET A 131 -40.36 -11.03 -24.07
CA MET A 131 -38.93 -11.17 -23.74
C MET A 131 -38.07 -10.04 -24.31
N GLN A 132 -38.46 -9.48 -25.45
CA GLN A 132 -37.78 -8.34 -26.09
C GLN A 132 -38.19 -7.00 -25.45
N ASN A 133 -39.47 -6.80 -25.16
CA ASN A 133 -40.02 -5.51 -24.72
C ASN A 133 -40.09 -5.33 -23.20
N LYS A 134 -39.91 -6.40 -22.41
CA LYS A 134 -39.83 -6.27 -20.95
C LYS A 134 -38.68 -5.34 -20.56
N PHE A 135 -38.85 -4.60 -19.47
CA PHE A 135 -37.80 -3.70 -18.98
C PHE A 135 -36.49 -4.42 -18.62
N THR A 136 -36.56 -5.62 -18.04
CA THR A 136 -35.39 -6.46 -17.71
C THR A 136 -34.90 -7.28 -18.91
N SER A 137 -34.83 -6.64 -20.07
CA SER A 137 -34.34 -7.23 -21.33
C SER A 137 -32.81 -7.34 -21.35
N ALA A 138 -32.27 -7.96 -22.39
CA ALA A 138 -30.83 -8.03 -22.63
C ALA A 138 -30.19 -6.63 -22.71
N ASP A 139 -30.86 -5.66 -23.34
CA ASP A 139 -30.37 -4.28 -23.49
C ASP A 139 -30.12 -3.60 -22.13
N LEU A 140 -31.00 -3.83 -21.15
CA LEU A 140 -30.80 -3.31 -19.78
C LEU A 140 -29.55 -3.93 -19.16
N TYR A 141 -29.37 -5.25 -19.28
CA TYR A 141 -28.20 -5.94 -18.71
C TYR A 141 -26.89 -5.56 -19.42
N ASP A 142 -26.91 -5.31 -20.73
CA ASP A 142 -25.75 -4.82 -21.47
C ASP A 142 -25.37 -3.40 -21.03
N TRP A 143 -26.36 -2.50 -20.91
CA TRP A 143 -26.13 -1.16 -20.36
C TRP A 143 -25.61 -1.21 -18.92
N MET A 144 -26.20 -2.05 -18.06
CA MET A 144 -25.74 -2.23 -16.68
C MET A 144 -24.32 -2.77 -16.63
N THR A 145 -23.98 -3.75 -17.47
CA THR A 145 -22.63 -4.33 -17.55
C THR A 145 -21.61 -3.29 -17.98
N GLY A 146 -21.95 -2.42 -18.94
CA GLY A 146 -21.11 -1.29 -19.33
C GLY A 146 -20.85 -0.34 -18.15
N LYS A 147 -21.93 0.13 -17.49
CA LYS A 147 -21.83 1.05 -16.34
C LYS A 147 -21.06 0.45 -15.16
N LEU A 148 -21.31 -0.81 -14.85
CA LEU A 148 -20.61 -1.51 -13.77
C LEU A 148 -19.15 -1.73 -14.11
N SER A 149 -18.81 -2.11 -15.34
CA SER A 149 -17.42 -2.30 -15.78
C SER A 149 -16.61 -1.01 -15.68
N ASP A 150 -17.17 0.11 -16.14
CA ASP A 150 -16.53 1.42 -16.05
C ASP A 150 -16.28 1.82 -14.59
N THR A 151 -17.29 1.70 -13.75
CA THR A 151 -17.22 2.04 -12.32
C THR A 151 -16.24 1.13 -11.59
N TYR A 152 -16.26 -0.17 -11.89
CA TYR A 152 -15.37 -1.17 -11.29
C TYR A 152 -13.90 -0.88 -11.60
N PHE A 153 -13.57 -0.55 -12.85
CA PHE A 153 -12.19 -0.22 -13.22
C PHE A 153 -11.72 1.08 -12.55
N GLN A 154 -12.57 2.11 -12.46
CA GLN A 154 -12.24 3.35 -11.75
C GLN A 154 -12.00 3.11 -10.26
N ALA A 155 -12.86 2.32 -9.60
CA ALA A 155 -12.71 1.94 -8.21
C ALA A 155 -11.41 1.15 -7.97
N TYR A 156 -11.09 0.20 -8.85
CA TYR A 156 -9.83 -0.56 -8.80
C TYR A 156 -8.61 0.37 -8.89
N ARG A 157 -8.58 1.34 -9.83
CA ARG A 157 -7.47 2.29 -9.97
C ARG A 157 -7.26 3.13 -8.70
N LEU A 158 -8.35 3.56 -8.08
CA LEU A 158 -8.30 4.29 -6.81
C LEU A 158 -7.76 3.41 -5.68
N ALA A 159 -8.27 2.20 -5.52
CA ALA A 159 -7.83 1.24 -4.52
C ALA A 159 -6.34 0.90 -4.68
N TYR A 160 -5.90 0.64 -5.91
CA TYR A 160 -4.49 0.40 -6.23
C TYR A 160 -3.60 1.59 -5.86
N ALA A 161 -4.02 2.82 -6.21
CA ALA A 161 -3.26 4.02 -5.86
C ALA A 161 -3.15 4.21 -4.34
N MET A 162 -4.20 3.91 -3.58
CA MET A 162 -4.17 3.95 -2.11
C MET A 162 -3.27 2.87 -1.53
N ALA A 163 -3.30 1.65 -2.07
CA ALA A 163 -2.40 0.58 -1.66
C ALA A 163 -0.93 0.95 -1.91
N LYS A 164 -0.60 1.58 -3.05
CA LYS A 164 0.76 2.11 -3.30
C LYS A 164 1.16 3.21 -2.32
N ARG A 165 0.22 4.05 -1.86
CA ARG A 165 0.51 5.04 -0.80
C ARG A 165 0.78 4.37 0.54
N ALA A 166 -0.01 3.36 0.91
CA ALA A 166 0.21 2.58 2.13
C ALA A 166 1.59 1.90 2.10
N GLU A 167 2.01 1.34 0.95
CA GLU A 167 3.36 0.77 0.81
C GLU A 167 4.47 1.82 0.95
N ARG A 168 4.25 3.06 0.47
CA ARG A 168 5.21 4.15 0.71
C ARG A 168 5.30 4.52 2.19
N CYS A 169 4.17 4.58 2.90
CA CYS A 169 4.17 4.80 4.35
C CYS A 169 4.89 3.67 5.09
N TYR A 170 4.63 2.41 4.72
CA TYR A 170 5.34 1.25 5.27
C TYR A 170 6.87 1.37 5.13
N ARG A 171 7.37 1.74 3.94
CA ARG A 171 8.80 1.98 3.71
C ARG A 171 9.31 3.14 4.55
N TYR A 172 8.52 4.21 4.62
CA TYR A 172 8.86 5.41 5.38
C TYR A 172 8.98 5.11 6.87
N GLU A 173 7.98 4.51 7.49
CA GLU A 173 7.95 4.23 8.94
C GLU A 173 9.08 3.28 9.34
N LEU A 174 9.29 2.19 8.59
CA LEU A 174 10.34 1.22 8.87
C LEU A 174 11.76 1.66 8.42
N GLY A 175 11.86 2.76 7.67
CA GLY A 175 13.13 3.28 7.16
C GLY A 175 13.77 2.37 6.12
N LEU A 176 12.95 1.74 5.28
CA LEU A 176 13.36 0.84 4.20
C LEU A 176 13.50 1.61 2.89
N THR A 177 14.51 1.27 2.09
CA THR A 177 14.71 1.88 0.76
C THR A 177 13.76 1.31 -0.29
N ASP A 178 13.38 0.04 -0.16
CA ASP A 178 12.48 -0.62 -1.10
C ASP A 178 11.59 -1.68 -0.44
N SER A 179 10.50 -2.04 -1.11
CA SER A 179 9.61 -3.15 -0.78
C SER A 179 8.90 -3.63 -2.05
N ALA A 180 8.29 -4.81 -2.01
CA ALA A 180 7.57 -5.35 -3.17
C ALA A 180 6.28 -6.07 -2.77
N PHE A 181 5.38 -5.35 -2.09
CA PHE A 181 4.06 -5.91 -1.71
C PHE A 181 3.02 -5.62 -2.78
N VAL A 182 2.87 -4.35 -3.18
CA VAL A 182 1.82 -3.95 -4.13
C VAL A 182 2.43 -3.88 -5.53
N THR A 183 2.17 -4.91 -6.33
CA THR A 183 2.77 -5.12 -7.66
C THR A 183 1.81 -4.76 -8.79
N PHE A 184 2.29 -4.58 -10.02
CA PHE A 184 1.40 -4.41 -11.15
C PHE A 184 0.83 -5.77 -11.59
N GLY A 185 -0.38 -5.79 -12.17
CA GLY A 185 -0.95 -6.99 -12.79
C GLY A 185 -2.15 -7.62 -12.09
N TYR A 186 -2.71 -7.00 -11.04
CA TYR A 186 -3.94 -7.51 -10.42
C TYR A 186 -5.16 -7.50 -11.36
N TRP A 187 -5.18 -6.60 -12.36
CA TRP A 187 -6.27 -6.49 -13.31
C TRP A 187 -6.05 -7.37 -14.55
N ASP A 188 -6.87 -8.41 -14.70
CA ASP A 188 -6.93 -9.26 -15.90
C ASP A 188 -8.01 -8.77 -16.87
N SER A 189 -7.60 -8.09 -17.95
CA SER A 189 -8.52 -7.58 -18.97
C SER A 189 -9.30 -8.68 -19.71
N LEU A 190 -8.78 -9.90 -19.81
CA LEU A 190 -9.50 -11.03 -20.43
C LEU A 190 -10.65 -11.51 -19.55
N LYS A 191 -10.58 -11.27 -18.24
CA LYS A 191 -11.60 -11.62 -17.25
C LYS A 191 -12.29 -10.40 -16.64
N LYS A 192 -12.28 -9.26 -17.33
CA LYS A 192 -12.91 -8.00 -16.88
C LYS A 192 -12.43 -7.53 -15.49
N GLY A 193 -11.22 -7.90 -15.10
CA GLY A 193 -10.63 -7.56 -13.80
C GLY A 193 -11.19 -8.33 -12.61
N LEU A 194 -12.07 -9.32 -12.82
CA LEU A 194 -12.63 -10.12 -11.74
C LEU A 194 -11.52 -10.71 -10.86
N LEU A 195 -11.73 -10.71 -9.55
CA LEU A 195 -10.79 -11.13 -8.51
C LEU A 195 -9.60 -10.21 -8.22
N ALA A 196 -9.48 -9.06 -8.90
CA ALA A 196 -8.39 -8.12 -8.67
C ALA A 196 -8.36 -7.59 -7.21
N GLY A 197 -9.53 -7.44 -6.60
CA GLY A 197 -9.67 -6.95 -5.22
C GLY A 197 -9.16 -7.96 -4.19
N GLU A 198 -9.44 -9.25 -4.39
CA GLU A 198 -9.04 -10.35 -3.52
C GLU A 198 -7.52 -10.49 -3.48
N SER A 199 -6.87 -10.46 -4.65
CA SER A 199 -5.41 -10.49 -4.74
C SER A 199 -4.77 -9.27 -4.09
N LEU A 200 -5.28 -8.06 -4.37
CA LEU A 200 -4.77 -6.83 -3.74
C LEU A 200 -4.95 -6.88 -2.20
N ALA A 201 -6.10 -7.34 -1.73
CA ALA A 201 -6.37 -7.47 -0.29
C ALA A 201 -5.46 -8.52 0.37
N HIS A 202 -5.09 -9.58 -0.32
CA HIS A 202 -4.12 -10.56 0.18
C HIS A 202 -2.74 -9.92 0.37
N ASP A 203 -2.22 -9.19 -0.61
CA ASP A 203 -0.90 -8.55 -0.50
C ASP A 203 -0.88 -7.45 0.56
N LEU A 204 -1.97 -6.72 0.75
CA LEU A 204 -2.10 -5.78 1.88
C LEU A 204 -2.00 -6.48 3.24
N ARG A 205 -2.59 -7.68 3.40
CA ARG A 205 -2.45 -8.47 4.64
C ARG A 205 -1.02 -8.98 4.84
N ARG A 206 -0.33 -9.37 3.76
CA ARG A 206 1.10 -9.73 3.82
C ARG A 206 1.95 -8.55 4.27
N MET A 207 1.68 -7.35 3.74
CA MET A 207 2.34 -6.11 4.16
C MET A 207 2.08 -5.80 5.63
N GLN A 208 0.84 -5.96 6.10
CA GLN A 208 0.48 -5.77 7.51
C GLN A 208 1.20 -6.76 8.43
N ALA A 209 1.23 -8.05 8.08
CA ALA A 209 1.95 -9.05 8.86
C ALA A 209 3.44 -8.70 8.97
N SER A 210 4.06 -8.34 7.85
CA SER A 210 5.46 -7.89 7.86
C SER A 210 5.69 -6.64 8.69
N TYR A 211 4.75 -5.68 8.71
CA TYR A 211 4.86 -4.50 9.55
C TYR A 211 4.85 -4.87 11.03
N LEU A 212 3.99 -5.79 11.46
CA LEU A 212 3.93 -6.25 12.85
C LEU A 212 5.22 -6.97 13.28
N ASP A 213 5.88 -7.68 12.37
CA ASP A 213 7.14 -8.37 12.66
C ASP A 213 8.34 -7.41 12.73
N LEU A 214 8.39 -6.42 11.83
CA LEU A 214 9.53 -5.51 11.70
C LEU A 214 9.44 -4.26 12.56
N ASN A 215 8.22 -3.81 12.91
CA ASN A 215 7.99 -2.65 13.76
C ASN A 215 8.24 -3.00 15.23
N THR A 216 9.52 -3.16 15.55
CA THR A 216 9.99 -3.42 16.91
C THR A 216 10.46 -2.12 17.56
N ARG A 217 10.50 -2.12 18.90
CA ARG A 217 10.86 -0.91 19.63
C ARG A 217 12.34 -0.57 19.41
N ARG A 218 12.57 0.62 18.87
CA ARG A 218 13.89 1.23 18.68
C ARG A 218 14.34 1.95 19.96
N PHE A 219 15.61 2.31 20.03
CA PHE A 219 16.07 3.20 21.11
C PHE A 219 15.54 4.60 20.88
N GLU A 220 14.69 5.09 21.78
CA GLU A 220 14.20 6.47 21.78
C GLU A 220 15.16 7.35 22.59
N ILE A 221 15.76 8.35 21.95
CA ILE A 221 16.83 9.16 22.54
C ILE A 221 16.49 10.65 22.35
N SER A 222 16.74 11.44 23.40
CA SER A 222 16.70 12.89 23.34
C SER A 222 18.11 13.45 23.39
N ARG A 223 18.42 14.40 22.50
CA ARG A 223 19.70 15.10 22.45
C ARG A 223 19.47 16.59 22.23
N HIS A 224 20.04 17.40 23.11
CA HIS A 224 20.01 18.85 22.96
C HIS A 224 21.31 19.32 22.33
N VAL A 225 21.20 20.14 21.29
CA VAL A 225 22.34 20.62 20.50
C VAL A 225 22.38 22.13 20.60
N SER A 226 23.43 22.66 21.22
CA SER A 226 23.71 24.09 21.25
C SER A 226 24.40 24.51 19.96
N LEU A 227 23.87 25.53 19.29
CA LEU A 227 24.48 26.09 18.07
C LEU A 227 25.83 26.73 18.39
N VAL A 228 25.97 27.36 19.56
CA VAL A 228 27.23 27.96 20.01
C VAL A 228 28.33 26.92 20.17
N GLU A 229 28.00 25.73 20.69
CA GLU A 229 28.97 24.64 20.86
C GLU A 229 29.24 23.88 19.56
N LEU A 230 28.21 23.68 18.73
CA LEU A 230 28.30 22.95 17.47
C LEU A 230 29.05 23.74 16.39
N ASP A 231 28.67 25.00 16.17
CA ASP A 231 29.23 25.86 15.15
C ASP A 231 29.20 27.34 15.58
N PRO A 232 30.23 27.77 16.36
CA PRO A 232 30.32 29.15 16.83
C PRO A 232 30.35 30.18 15.70
N ALA A 233 30.91 29.84 14.54
CA ALA A 233 31.01 30.77 13.41
C ALA A 233 29.62 31.06 12.82
N SER A 234 28.80 30.02 12.69
CA SER A 234 27.41 30.15 12.24
C SER A 234 26.55 30.88 13.26
N PHE A 235 26.77 30.68 14.56
CA PHE A 235 26.11 31.49 15.58
C PHE A 235 26.45 32.99 15.47
N VAL A 236 27.74 33.33 15.29
CA VAL A 236 28.14 34.74 15.09
C VAL A 236 27.54 35.32 13.80
N ALA A 237 27.44 34.51 12.73
CA ALA A 237 26.75 34.93 11.52
C ALA A 237 25.27 35.23 11.81
N LEU A 238 24.58 34.33 12.52
CA LEU A 238 23.18 34.51 12.93
C LEU A 238 22.97 35.84 13.67
N LEU A 239 23.81 36.16 14.66
CA LEU A 239 23.67 37.41 15.42
C LEU A 239 23.88 38.67 14.55
N ARG A 240 24.70 38.57 13.50
CA ARG A 240 25.03 39.71 12.61
C ARG A 240 24.02 39.91 11.49
N THR A 241 23.52 38.82 10.90
CA THR A 241 22.71 38.87 9.67
C THR A 241 21.26 38.46 9.91
N GLY A 242 20.95 37.84 11.06
CA GLY A 242 19.68 37.20 11.32
C GLY A 242 19.49 35.85 10.63
N THR A 243 20.53 35.27 10.00
CA THR A 243 20.44 33.95 9.36
C THR A 243 21.76 33.20 9.39
N CYS A 244 21.72 31.88 9.51
CA CYS A 244 22.90 31.02 9.42
C CYS A 244 22.59 29.64 8.86
N HIS A 245 23.64 28.95 8.40
CA HIS A 245 23.58 27.55 7.98
C HIS A 245 24.54 26.74 8.83
N PHE A 246 24.12 25.57 9.30
CA PHE A 246 24.99 24.69 10.08
C PHE A 246 24.67 23.22 9.78
N ASN A 247 25.61 22.35 10.14
CA ASN A 247 25.47 20.91 9.93
C ASN A 247 25.56 20.17 11.26
N ILE A 248 24.71 19.16 11.42
CA ILE A 248 24.77 18.19 12.51
C ILE A 248 25.46 16.93 11.96
N PRO A 249 26.75 16.70 12.30
CA PRO A 249 27.52 15.59 11.76
C PRO A 249 27.22 14.26 12.48
N GLU A 250 27.60 13.14 11.87
CA GLU A 250 27.49 11.81 12.49
C GLU A 250 28.28 11.71 13.80
N THR A 251 29.49 12.28 13.81
CA THR A 251 30.42 12.29 14.96
C THR A 251 29.81 12.87 16.23
N LEU A 252 28.82 13.77 16.09
CA LEU A 252 28.10 14.32 17.23
C LEU A 252 27.36 13.20 18.00
N PHE A 253 26.78 12.24 17.30
CA PHE A 253 26.01 11.14 17.90
C PHE A 253 26.91 9.98 18.35
N ASP A 254 28.04 9.78 17.67
CA ASP A 254 29.01 8.75 18.07
C ASP A 254 29.71 9.10 19.39
N GLY A 255 29.84 10.39 19.70
CA GLY A 255 30.31 10.86 21.00
C GLY A 255 29.38 10.52 22.16
N ASP A 256 28.09 10.25 21.91
CA ASP A 256 27.14 9.82 22.94
C ASP A 256 27.01 8.29 23.00
N TYR A 257 26.68 7.71 21.85
CA TYR A 257 26.36 6.30 21.69
C TYR A 257 27.04 5.78 20.42
N PRO A 258 28.34 5.43 20.53
CA PRO A 258 29.05 4.83 19.41
C PRO A 258 28.44 3.47 19.09
N GLY A 259 28.34 3.15 17.79
CA GLY A 259 27.75 1.89 17.33
C GLY A 259 26.25 1.95 17.06
N HIS A 260 25.57 3.06 17.38
CA HIS A 260 24.18 3.23 16.97
C HIS A 260 24.10 3.59 15.47
N TYR A 261 23.14 3.02 14.75
CA TYR A 261 22.88 3.33 13.35
C TYR A 261 21.38 3.54 13.11
N GLN A 262 21.02 3.84 11.86
CA GLN A 262 19.67 4.15 11.43
C GLN A 262 18.98 5.24 12.27
N ARG A 263 19.76 6.28 12.63
CA ARG A 263 19.34 7.40 13.46
C ARG A 263 18.34 8.27 12.70
N ARG A 264 17.07 8.24 13.11
CA ARG A 264 15.97 8.95 12.44
C ARG A 264 15.21 9.82 13.42
N LEU A 265 14.98 11.07 13.04
CA LEU A 265 14.26 12.05 13.84
C LEU A 265 12.81 11.60 14.06
N THR A 266 12.28 11.91 15.22
CA THR A 266 10.87 11.75 15.58
C THR A 266 10.24 13.11 15.85
N ARG A 267 10.99 14.02 16.47
CA ARG A 267 10.57 15.40 16.72
C ARG A 267 11.80 16.30 16.82
N ILE A 268 11.66 17.54 16.37
CA ILE A 268 12.58 18.63 16.70
C ILE A 268 11.80 19.79 17.30
N SER A 269 12.40 20.45 18.28
CA SER A 269 11.94 21.76 18.78
C SER A 269 13.12 22.71 18.96
N VAL A 270 12.82 24.01 19.00
CA VAL A 270 13.82 25.08 19.08
C VAL A 270 13.63 25.88 20.36
N THR A 271 14.74 26.16 21.04
CA THR A 271 14.83 27.12 22.13
C THR A 271 15.83 28.22 21.80
N VAL A 272 15.40 29.47 21.70
CA VAL A 272 16.30 30.63 21.64
C VAL A 272 16.57 31.11 23.06
N VAL A 273 17.83 31.19 23.46
CA VAL A 273 18.23 31.52 24.84
C VAL A 273 18.64 32.99 24.92
N TYR A 274 17.89 33.79 25.67
CA TYR A 274 18.14 35.20 25.91
C TYR A 274 17.73 35.60 27.35
N PRO A 275 18.22 36.74 27.88
CA PRO A 275 17.89 37.20 29.22
C PRO A 275 16.39 37.46 29.41
N ASN A 276 15.85 37.09 30.58
CA ASN A 276 14.47 37.36 30.98
C ASN A 276 13.39 36.83 30.02
N ALA A 277 13.60 35.66 29.41
CA ALA A 277 12.62 35.04 28.53
C ALA A 277 11.21 34.99 29.17
N GLY A 278 10.28 35.72 28.56
CA GLY A 278 8.91 35.85 29.00
C GLY A 278 8.00 34.79 28.39
N ALA A 279 6.96 34.40 29.13
CA ALA A 279 5.95 33.45 28.64
C ALA A 279 5.11 33.98 27.46
N ALA A 280 5.16 35.29 27.19
CA ALA A 280 4.38 35.97 26.16
C ALA A 280 5.26 36.62 25.07
N ASP A 281 6.56 36.29 25.02
CA ASP A 281 7.49 36.88 24.07
C ASP A 281 7.29 36.26 22.68
N ASN A 282 7.19 37.11 21.64
CA ASN A 282 7.05 36.67 20.26
C ASN A 282 8.42 36.51 19.59
N VAL A 283 9.03 35.33 19.75
CA VAL A 283 10.31 35.02 19.12
C VAL A 283 10.09 34.34 17.77
N LYS A 284 10.25 35.13 16.71
CA LYS A 284 10.07 34.70 15.32
C LYS A 284 11.34 33.99 14.84
N CYS A 285 11.29 32.67 14.72
CA CYS A 285 12.38 31.87 14.19
C CYS A 285 11.85 30.89 13.15
N THR A 286 12.58 30.70 12.05
CA THR A 286 12.31 29.66 11.05
C THR A 286 13.47 28.69 11.03
N LEU A 287 13.17 27.40 11.18
CA LEU A 287 14.15 26.32 11.05
C LEU A 287 13.80 25.51 9.80
N THR A 288 14.76 25.37 8.91
CA THR A 288 14.60 24.71 7.61
C THR A 288 15.59 23.55 7.46
N LEU A 289 15.10 22.36 7.11
CA LEU A 289 15.93 21.21 6.79
C LEU A 289 16.37 21.30 5.32
N GLY A 290 17.67 21.50 5.09
CA GLY A 290 18.27 21.53 3.76
C GLY A 290 18.52 20.14 3.19
N GLY A 291 18.85 19.17 4.05
CA GLY A 291 19.07 17.78 3.68
C GLY A 291 19.35 16.92 4.90
N SER A 292 19.11 15.61 4.79
CA SER A 292 19.44 14.67 5.86
C SER A 292 19.98 13.36 5.31
N SER A 293 20.70 12.63 6.15
CA SER A 293 21.32 11.34 5.84
C SER A 293 21.11 10.35 6.97
N VAL A 294 20.94 9.07 6.59
CA VAL A 294 20.78 7.96 7.53
C VAL A 294 21.79 6.88 7.16
N ARG A 295 22.62 6.45 8.12
CA ARG A 295 23.38 5.19 8.01
C ARG A 295 22.40 4.02 8.11
N LEU A 296 22.11 3.37 7.00
CA LEU A 296 21.10 2.31 6.86
C LEU A 296 21.53 0.97 7.45
N ILE A 297 22.81 0.64 7.35
CA ILE A 297 23.35 -0.66 7.78
C ILE A 297 24.60 -0.44 8.65
N PRO A 298 24.88 -1.36 9.60
CA PRO A 298 26.00 -1.20 10.53
C PRO A 298 27.35 -1.65 9.96
N ASP A 299 27.40 -2.00 8.67
CA ASP A 299 28.62 -2.48 8.01
C ASP A 299 29.68 -1.37 7.91
N LEU A 300 30.95 -1.76 8.05
CA LEU A 300 32.09 -0.87 7.90
C LEU A 300 32.54 -0.76 6.44
N GLY A 301 32.19 -1.69 5.55
CA GLY A 301 32.69 -1.65 4.16
C GLY A 301 34.22 -1.45 4.12
N PRO A 302 34.74 -0.40 3.45
CA PRO A 302 36.18 -0.09 3.42
C PRO A 302 36.71 0.63 4.68
N GLY A 303 35.85 1.05 5.59
CA GLY A 303 36.20 1.76 6.82
C GLY A 303 35.02 2.55 7.41
N TYR A 304 35.13 3.00 8.66
CA TYR A 304 34.03 3.68 9.35
C TYR A 304 33.47 4.90 8.60
N ALA A 305 34.37 5.74 8.09
CA ALA A 305 34.01 6.97 7.41
C ALA A 305 33.24 6.71 6.11
N ARG A 306 32.33 7.62 5.79
CA ARG A 306 31.61 7.62 4.52
C ARG A 306 32.58 7.85 3.36
N THR A 307 32.51 7.02 2.32
CA THR A 307 33.48 7.06 1.20
C THR A 307 33.05 7.93 0.02
N GLY A 308 31.82 8.44 0.03
CA GLY A 308 31.30 9.34 -0.99
C GLY A 308 29.77 9.42 -1.02
N PRO A 309 29.21 10.10 -2.03
CA PRO A 309 27.76 10.23 -2.16
C PRO A 309 27.06 8.89 -2.43
N ASN A 310 27.71 7.96 -3.15
CA ASN A 310 27.16 6.67 -3.55
C ASN A 310 27.46 5.53 -2.55
N ASP A 311 27.76 5.86 -1.30
CA ASP A 311 28.00 4.86 -0.26
C ASP A 311 26.67 4.18 0.11
N SER A 312 26.53 2.89 -0.24
CA SER A 312 25.29 2.12 -0.03
C SER A 312 24.92 1.95 1.45
N ARG A 313 25.85 2.22 2.36
CA ARG A 313 25.59 2.24 3.80
C ARG A 313 24.77 3.44 4.24
N PHE A 314 24.64 4.46 3.38
CA PHE A 314 23.92 5.68 3.66
C PHE A 314 22.80 5.89 2.65
N THR A 315 21.74 6.57 3.09
CA THR A 315 20.75 7.15 2.19
C THR A 315 20.60 8.63 2.50
N ASP A 316 20.56 9.45 1.46
CA ASP A 316 20.39 10.88 1.59
C ASP A 316 19.00 11.30 1.11
N HIS A 317 18.42 12.26 1.83
CA HIS A 317 17.12 12.84 1.56
C HIS A 317 17.26 14.34 1.32
N PHE A 318 17.00 14.76 0.09
CA PHE A 318 17.05 16.16 -0.37
C PHE A 318 15.70 16.67 -0.91
N GLY A 319 14.66 15.82 -0.89
CA GLY A 319 13.52 15.92 -1.82
C GLY A 319 12.37 16.86 -1.44
N ALA A 320 12.33 17.40 -0.22
CA ALA A 320 11.34 18.39 0.17
C ALA A 320 11.91 19.28 1.28
N VAL A 321 12.11 20.57 0.99
CA VAL A 321 12.51 21.57 1.99
C VAL A 321 11.37 21.68 3.00
N GLN A 322 11.50 20.98 4.12
CA GLN A 322 10.60 21.11 5.26
C GLN A 322 11.07 22.27 6.14
N ARG A 323 10.11 22.95 6.76
CA ARG A 323 10.39 24.06 7.68
C ARG A 323 9.37 24.09 8.81
N ILE A 324 9.82 24.55 9.96
CA ILE A 324 8.96 24.95 11.07
C ILE A 324 9.15 26.44 11.33
N VAL A 325 8.12 27.08 11.87
CA VAL A 325 8.15 28.47 12.31
C VAL A 325 7.71 28.50 13.76
N THR A 326 8.48 29.18 14.60
CA THR A 326 8.20 29.29 16.04
C THR A 326 7.39 30.55 16.35
N GLY A 327 6.57 30.46 17.38
CA GLY A 327 5.88 31.63 17.97
C GLY A 327 6.67 32.24 19.12
N ASN A 328 7.15 31.41 20.05
CA ASN A 328 7.89 31.84 21.25
C ASN A 328 9.32 31.29 21.32
N ALA A 329 9.64 30.27 20.50
CA ALA A 329 10.93 29.59 20.47
C ALA A 329 11.42 29.17 21.87
N GLN A 330 10.54 28.58 22.70
CA GLN A 330 10.87 27.95 23.98
C GLN A 330 10.37 26.50 23.97
N ASP A 331 11.26 25.55 23.67
CA ASP A 331 10.92 24.15 23.34
C ASP A 331 9.80 24.04 22.27
N ASP A 332 9.83 24.95 21.29
CA ASP A 332 8.77 25.12 20.30
C ASP A 332 8.99 24.21 19.08
N PRO A 333 8.10 23.23 18.80
CA PRO A 333 8.18 22.37 17.62
C PRO A 333 7.57 22.99 16.36
N GLY A 334 7.07 24.23 16.42
CA GLY A 334 6.33 24.88 15.34
C GLY A 334 4.93 24.29 15.12
N LEU A 335 4.34 23.74 16.18
CA LEU A 335 2.97 23.21 16.22
C LEU A 335 2.23 23.80 17.41
N PHE A 336 0.94 24.08 17.25
CA PHE A 336 0.10 24.56 18.37
C PHE A 336 -0.09 23.49 19.46
N VAL A 337 -0.10 22.23 19.04
CA VAL A 337 -0.26 21.08 19.91
C VAL A 337 1.14 20.59 20.29
N THR A 338 1.53 20.85 21.53
CA THR A 338 2.88 20.53 22.03
C THR A 338 2.88 19.36 23.00
N SER A 339 1.70 18.95 23.49
CA SER A 339 1.56 17.82 24.42
C SER A 339 1.76 16.49 23.68
N ILE A 340 2.44 15.55 24.32
CA ILE A 340 2.70 14.22 23.76
C ILE A 340 1.37 13.46 23.54
N SER A 341 0.39 13.60 24.45
CA SER A 341 -0.91 12.93 24.35
C SER A 341 -1.69 13.31 23.10
N ASP A 342 -1.59 14.58 22.71
CA ASP A 342 -2.34 15.09 21.56
C ASP A 342 -1.58 14.81 20.25
N ASN A 343 -0.24 14.81 20.28
CA ASN A 343 0.58 14.41 19.12
C ASN A 343 0.40 12.93 18.73
N ILE A 344 0.09 12.05 19.70
CA ILE A 344 -0.24 10.64 19.42
C ILE A 344 -1.57 10.52 18.67
N SER A 345 -2.44 11.54 18.73
CA SER A 345 -3.73 11.54 18.03
C SER A 345 -3.69 12.15 16.62
N ASP A 346 -2.63 12.90 16.27
CA ASP A 346 -2.46 13.40 14.90
C ASP A 346 -2.07 12.22 13.99
N GLN A 347 -2.85 12.00 12.94
CA GLN A 347 -2.61 10.93 11.96
C GLN A 347 -1.56 11.30 10.92
N ARG A 348 -1.02 12.53 10.98
CA ARG A 348 0.03 13.03 10.09
C ARG A 348 1.37 12.96 10.79
N TYR A 349 2.42 12.72 10.02
CA TYR A 349 3.79 12.81 10.52
C TYR A 349 4.10 14.21 11.06
N LEU A 350 4.86 14.27 12.15
CA LEU A 350 5.38 15.51 12.70
C LEU A 350 6.39 16.13 11.73
N PRO A 351 6.61 17.46 11.81
CA PRO A 351 7.67 18.11 11.06
C PRO A 351 9.02 17.40 11.29
N PHE A 352 9.71 17.08 10.19
CA PHE A 352 10.99 16.36 10.17
C PHE A 352 10.97 14.92 10.68
N GLU A 353 9.82 14.37 11.08
CA GLU A 353 9.73 12.97 11.50
C GLU A 353 10.21 12.06 10.38
N GLY A 354 11.03 11.08 10.70
CA GLY A 354 11.60 10.12 9.75
C GLY A 354 12.84 10.60 9.00
N ALA A 355 13.17 11.90 9.04
CA ALA A 355 14.40 12.45 8.46
C ALA A 355 15.64 11.94 9.20
N GLY A 356 16.81 11.97 8.54
CA GLY A 356 18.05 11.52 9.15
C GLY A 356 18.59 12.48 10.21
N ALA A 357 19.19 11.93 11.26
CA ALA A 357 19.79 12.74 12.32
C ALA A 357 21.04 13.49 11.82
N ILE A 358 21.80 12.90 10.89
CA ILE A 358 22.86 13.59 10.15
C ILE A 358 22.18 14.56 9.20
N SER A 359 22.40 15.86 9.35
CA SER A 359 21.52 16.83 8.70
C SER A 359 22.16 18.20 8.50
N SER A 360 21.68 18.92 7.47
CA SER A 360 22.04 20.31 7.19
C SER A 360 20.82 21.21 7.41
N TRP A 361 21.04 22.32 8.10
CA TRP A 361 19.98 23.21 8.56
C TRP A 361 20.26 24.65 8.17
N GLN A 362 19.19 25.38 7.87
CA GLN A 362 19.17 26.83 7.83
C GLN A 362 18.28 27.33 8.98
N LEU A 363 18.77 28.34 9.69
CA LEU A 363 18.06 28.99 10.78
C LEU A 363 17.96 30.49 10.48
N ASP A 364 16.73 31.00 10.46
CA ASP A 364 16.44 32.40 10.24
C ASP A 364 15.78 33.00 11.50
N LEU A 365 16.43 34.01 12.07
CA LEU A 365 16.00 34.82 13.19
C LEU A 365 15.97 36.30 12.71
N PRO A 366 14.94 36.73 11.97
CA PRO A 366 14.96 38.00 11.24
C PRO A 366 14.98 39.22 12.18
N ALA A 367 16.16 39.85 12.33
CA ALA A 367 16.36 40.97 13.25
C ALA A 367 15.39 42.14 13.04
N ALA A 368 15.06 42.47 11.79
CA ALA A 368 14.17 43.58 11.47
C ALA A 368 12.71 43.35 11.90
N ASN A 369 12.31 42.09 12.12
CA ASN A 369 10.93 41.71 12.41
C ASN A 369 10.79 41.09 13.80
N ASN A 370 11.88 40.77 14.49
CA ASN A 370 11.84 40.15 15.80
C ASN A 370 11.74 41.22 16.91
N GLU A 371 10.95 40.95 17.94
CA GLU A 371 10.85 41.81 19.13
C GLU A 371 12.08 41.63 20.04
N LEU A 372 12.79 40.52 19.86
CA LEU A 372 14.03 40.18 20.52
C LEU A 372 15.21 40.97 19.94
N ASP A 373 15.97 41.64 20.81
CA ASP A 373 17.30 42.13 20.45
C ASP A 373 18.27 40.93 20.31
N LEU A 374 18.63 40.62 19.07
CA LEU A 374 19.54 39.52 18.75
C LEU A 374 20.89 39.65 19.48
N SER A 375 21.36 40.85 19.80
CA SER A 375 22.63 41.02 20.52
C SER A 375 22.59 40.43 21.94
N THR A 376 21.39 40.22 22.49
CA THR A 376 21.18 39.59 23.80
C THR A 376 21.06 38.06 23.72
N VAL A 377 20.95 37.49 22.52
CA VAL A 377 20.87 36.03 22.35
C VAL A 377 22.21 35.40 22.72
N THR A 378 22.14 34.44 23.64
CA THR A 378 23.31 33.73 24.18
C THR A 378 23.51 32.36 23.56
N ASP A 379 22.45 31.73 23.04
CA ASP A 379 22.49 30.42 22.39
C ASP A 379 21.20 30.17 21.59
N VAL A 380 21.25 29.25 20.63
CA VAL A 380 20.07 28.62 20.03
C VAL A 380 20.22 27.11 20.19
N ARG A 381 19.25 26.48 20.82
CA ARG A 381 19.25 25.06 21.13
C ARG A 381 18.23 24.33 20.30
N LEU A 382 18.66 23.26 19.65
CA LEU A 382 17.78 22.31 19.01
C LEU A 382 17.59 21.11 19.94
N HIS A 383 16.35 20.75 20.20
CA HIS A 383 15.97 19.56 20.95
C HIS A 383 15.62 18.47 19.95
N LEU A 384 16.55 17.53 19.73
CA LEU A 384 16.38 16.43 18.80
C LEU A 384 15.86 15.22 19.56
N PHE A 385 14.69 14.71 19.17
CA PHE A 385 14.20 13.41 19.57
C PHE A 385 14.36 12.49 18.37
N TYR A 386 15.06 11.38 18.54
CA TYR A 386 15.34 10.45 17.45
C TYR A 386 15.29 9.01 17.93
N THR A 387 15.13 8.10 16.97
CA THR A 387 15.25 6.66 17.17
C THR A 387 16.52 6.12 16.55
N ALA A 388 17.08 5.05 17.13
CA ALA A 388 18.25 4.37 16.60
C ALA A 388 18.19 2.84 16.85
N LEU A 389 19.07 2.11 16.16
CA LEU A 389 19.32 0.68 16.35
C LEU A 389 20.75 0.42 16.81
N ASP A 390 20.97 -0.70 17.50
CA ASP A 390 22.30 -1.17 17.87
C ASP A 390 23.00 -1.86 16.69
N GLY A 391 24.16 -1.33 16.27
CA GLY A 391 25.01 -1.89 15.22
C GLY A 391 26.08 -2.86 15.73
N GLY A 392 26.13 -3.11 17.05
CA GLY A 392 27.05 -4.05 17.69
C GLY A 392 28.48 -3.51 17.86
N ASP A 393 29.31 -4.32 18.53
CA ASP A 393 30.64 -3.91 18.99
C ASP A 393 31.63 -3.55 17.87
N THR A 394 31.45 -4.14 16.68
CA THR A 394 32.31 -3.86 15.52
C THR A 394 32.12 -2.41 15.05
N LEU A 395 30.87 -1.97 14.84
CA LEU A 395 30.59 -0.59 14.47
C LEU A 395 30.98 0.37 15.59
N LYS A 396 30.68 -0.01 16.84
CA LYS A 396 31.01 0.77 18.03
C LYS A 396 32.50 1.09 18.15
N THR A 397 33.35 0.06 18.05
CA THR A 397 34.80 0.22 18.17
C THR A 397 35.33 1.13 17.07
N ALA A 398 34.92 0.91 15.82
CA ALA A 398 35.36 1.74 14.69
C ALA A 398 34.86 3.20 14.80
N ALA A 399 33.65 3.42 15.32
CA ALA A 399 33.13 4.77 15.58
C ALA A 399 33.94 5.48 16.68
N GLN A 400 34.32 4.78 17.75
CA GLN A 400 35.13 5.33 18.84
C GLN A 400 36.55 5.69 18.37
N GLU A 401 37.17 4.83 17.57
CA GLU A 401 38.47 5.10 16.97
C GLU A 401 38.42 6.33 16.07
N ALA A 402 37.41 6.40 15.18
CA ALA A 402 37.21 7.54 14.30
C ALA A 402 36.93 8.83 15.06
N PHE A 403 36.09 8.78 16.11
CA PHE A 403 35.79 9.92 16.97
C PHE A 403 37.04 10.41 17.69
N THR A 404 37.81 9.52 18.31
CA THR A 404 39.03 9.86 19.03
C THR A 404 40.10 10.44 18.10
N ALA A 405 40.24 9.89 16.90
CA ALA A 405 41.15 10.41 15.88
C ALA A 405 40.75 11.81 15.35
N ALA A 406 39.46 12.16 15.43
CA ALA A 406 38.94 13.47 15.04
C ALA A 406 39.03 14.52 16.17
N LEU A 407 39.32 14.12 17.41
CA LEU A 407 39.43 15.07 18.53
C LEU A 407 40.69 15.94 18.38
N PRO A 408 40.58 17.25 18.61
CA PRO A 408 41.73 18.14 18.52
C PRO A 408 42.65 17.97 19.74
N ALA A 409 43.95 17.79 19.50
CA ALA A 409 44.95 17.74 20.58
C ALA A 409 45.11 19.08 21.32
N ALA A 410 44.76 20.18 20.66
CA ALA A 410 44.75 21.53 21.22
C ALA A 410 43.47 22.26 20.82
N SER A 411 42.85 22.94 21.77
CA SER A 411 41.61 23.69 21.53
C SER A 411 41.59 24.99 22.34
N ALA A 412 40.56 25.78 22.14
CA ALA A 412 40.34 27.02 22.86
C ALA A 412 38.89 27.15 23.27
N LYS A 413 38.65 27.66 24.49
CA LYS A 413 37.31 28.00 24.96
C LYS A 413 37.27 29.46 25.40
N ALA A 414 36.34 30.22 24.84
CA ALA A 414 36.09 31.60 25.22
C ALA A 414 35.06 31.68 26.34
N PHE A 415 35.32 32.54 27.32
CA PHE A 415 34.39 32.88 28.39
C PHE A 415 34.15 34.38 28.39
N SER A 416 32.94 34.82 28.06
CA SER A 416 32.47 36.17 28.39
C SER A 416 32.33 36.25 29.90
N VAL A 417 33.10 37.11 30.56
CA VAL A 417 33.06 37.23 32.02
C VAL A 417 31.70 37.77 32.45
N ARG A 418 31.16 38.76 31.75
CA ARG A 418 29.85 39.32 32.05
C ARG A 418 28.77 38.23 32.09
N ASN A 419 28.79 37.31 31.13
CA ASN A 419 27.75 36.29 30.98
C ASN A 419 28.04 35.02 31.80
N ALA A 420 29.28 34.53 31.78
CA ALA A 420 29.66 33.28 32.45
C ALA A 420 29.91 33.46 33.95
N PHE A 421 30.30 34.66 34.39
CA PHE A 421 30.67 34.96 35.78
C PHE A 421 30.07 36.30 36.25
N PRO A 422 28.74 36.45 36.27
CA PRO A 422 28.09 37.75 36.55
C PRO A 422 28.50 38.32 37.92
N GLY A 423 28.67 37.48 38.95
CA GLY A 423 29.14 37.92 40.27
C GLY A 423 30.58 38.45 40.27
N SER A 424 31.46 37.85 39.46
CA SER A 424 32.83 38.36 39.26
C SER A 424 32.84 39.67 38.48
N TRP A 425 31.96 39.79 37.49
CA TRP A 425 31.78 41.02 36.72
C TRP A 425 31.31 42.18 37.59
N THR A 426 30.31 41.98 38.43
CA THR A 426 29.83 43.01 39.37
C THR A 426 30.90 43.39 40.38
N SER A 427 31.65 42.41 40.89
CA SER A 427 32.74 42.65 41.86
C SER A 427 33.92 43.42 41.25
N LEU A 428 34.20 43.22 39.96
CA LEU A 428 35.22 43.98 39.23
C LEU A 428 34.86 45.47 39.13
N LEU A 429 33.61 45.78 38.81
CA LEU A 429 33.14 47.16 38.61
C LEU A 429 32.82 47.88 39.92
N ALA A 430 32.43 47.16 40.96
CA ALA A 430 32.09 47.71 42.27
C ALA A 430 32.81 46.92 43.40
N PRO A 431 34.15 47.05 43.54
CA PRO A 431 34.88 46.37 44.58
C PRO A 431 34.51 46.94 45.97
N SER A 432 34.43 46.07 46.99
CA SER A 432 34.11 46.48 48.36
C SER A 432 35.20 47.36 49.01
N ALA A 433 36.46 47.14 48.63
CA ALA A 433 37.61 48.00 48.89
C ALA A 433 38.82 47.54 48.05
N GLY A 434 39.76 48.44 47.74
CA GLY A 434 41.03 48.07 47.11
C GLY A 434 41.05 48.18 45.58
N ASP A 435 41.88 47.34 44.95
CA ASP A 435 42.04 47.29 43.49
C ASP A 435 40.88 46.50 42.85
N GLN A 436 40.55 46.84 41.61
CA GLN A 436 39.61 46.12 40.76
C GLN A 436 40.25 44.82 40.30
N VAL A 437 39.75 43.71 40.85
CA VAL A 437 40.23 42.35 40.60
C VAL A 437 39.13 41.55 39.90
N LEU A 438 39.46 41.03 38.72
CA LEU A 438 38.67 40.06 37.98
C LEU A 438 39.03 38.66 38.46
N THR A 439 38.06 37.93 39.01
CA THR A 439 38.22 36.52 39.39
C THR A 439 37.48 35.60 38.42
N VAL A 440 38.19 34.62 37.86
CA VAL A 440 37.67 33.67 36.87
C VAL A 440 37.80 32.25 37.43
N PRO A 441 36.75 31.70 38.06
CA PRO A 441 36.76 30.34 38.58
C PRO A 441 36.55 29.34 37.44
N LEU A 442 37.63 28.79 36.89
CA LEU A 442 37.58 27.79 35.83
C LEU A 442 37.65 26.39 36.43
N SER A 443 36.56 25.63 36.30
CA SER A 443 36.56 24.19 36.62
C SER A 443 36.70 23.36 35.35
N ALA A 444 37.22 22.13 35.46
CA ALA A 444 37.32 21.21 34.33
C ALA A 444 35.95 20.92 33.67
N ALA A 445 34.85 20.97 34.44
CA ALA A 445 33.49 20.79 33.94
C ALA A 445 33.04 21.90 32.97
N MET A 446 33.73 23.04 32.97
CA MET A 446 33.46 24.15 32.06
C MET A 446 34.10 23.96 30.69
N PHE A 447 34.93 22.94 30.47
CA PHE A 447 35.55 22.65 29.17
C PHE A 447 34.65 21.71 28.34
N PRO A 448 34.88 21.59 27.03
CA PRO A 448 34.06 20.73 26.17
C PRO A 448 33.96 19.29 26.69
N ALA A 449 32.82 18.63 26.48
CA ALA A 449 32.58 17.31 27.05
C ALA A 449 33.63 16.24 26.67
N TRP A 450 34.27 16.36 25.51
CA TRP A 450 35.33 15.45 25.06
C TRP A 450 36.62 15.54 25.90
N THR A 451 36.80 16.60 26.69
CA THR A 451 37.95 16.74 27.60
C THR A 451 37.72 16.02 28.93
N ARG A 452 36.52 15.45 29.18
CA ARG A 452 36.21 14.77 30.43
C ARG A 452 37.05 13.50 30.56
N GLY A 453 37.67 13.32 31.73
CA GLY A 453 38.58 12.21 31.98
C GLY A 453 39.98 12.39 31.38
N GLN A 454 40.22 13.46 30.60
CA GLN A 454 41.55 13.83 30.14
C GLN A 454 42.19 14.88 31.04
N THR A 455 43.51 14.98 31.00
CA THR A 455 44.23 16.04 31.71
C THR A 455 44.20 17.31 30.88
N ILE A 456 43.61 18.39 31.40
CA ILE A 456 43.57 19.69 30.71
C ILE A 456 44.81 20.50 31.12
N ALA A 457 45.69 20.78 30.16
CA ALA A 457 46.84 21.63 30.35
C ALA A 457 46.62 22.98 29.65
N VAL A 458 46.40 24.04 30.41
CA VAL A 458 46.22 25.39 29.87
C VAL A 458 47.57 26.00 29.52
N GLN A 459 47.71 26.41 28.27
CA GLN A 459 48.94 26.94 27.72
C GLN A 459 48.97 28.47 27.70
N ARG A 460 47.83 29.08 27.42
CA ARG A 460 47.73 30.53 27.19
C ARG A 460 46.34 31.04 27.48
N LEU A 461 46.28 32.26 28.02
CA LEU A 461 45.05 33.04 28.14
C LEU A 461 45.14 34.22 27.19
N ASP A 462 44.24 34.29 26.22
CA ASP A 462 44.05 35.51 25.44
C ASP A 462 42.91 36.30 26.09
N VAL A 463 43.22 37.48 26.60
CA VAL A 463 42.26 38.35 27.28
C VAL A 463 41.89 39.48 26.33
N TYR A 464 40.59 39.63 26.10
CA TYR A 464 40.01 40.69 25.30
C TYR A 464 39.15 41.56 26.20
N THR A 465 39.29 42.88 26.07
CA THR A 465 38.40 43.86 26.67
C THR A 465 37.49 44.40 25.57
N ILE A 466 36.18 44.41 25.83
CA ILE A 466 35.19 45.06 24.97
C ILE A 466 34.85 46.39 25.66
N SER A 467 35.04 47.51 24.98
CA SER A 467 34.99 48.85 25.55
C SER A 467 34.61 49.89 24.49
N ASN A 468 34.45 51.14 24.89
CA ASN A 468 34.28 52.28 23.97
C ASN A 468 35.61 52.73 23.31
N GLY A 469 36.62 51.85 23.30
CA GLY A 469 37.97 52.11 22.82
C GLY A 469 38.97 52.41 23.95
N GLY A 470 40.25 52.17 23.66
CA GLY A 470 41.36 52.43 24.57
C GLY A 470 42.27 51.22 24.79
N SER A 471 43.38 51.44 25.49
CA SER A 471 44.29 50.39 25.96
C SER A 471 44.10 50.14 27.44
N PHE A 472 44.37 48.91 27.87
CA PHE A 472 44.26 48.48 29.26
C PHE A 472 45.55 47.79 29.72
N VAL A 473 45.72 47.65 31.04
CA VAL A 473 46.80 46.88 31.64
C VAL A 473 46.19 45.80 32.52
N LEU A 474 46.52 44.55 32.19
CA LEU A 474 46.16 43.36 32.96
C LEU A 474 47.35 42.95 33.84
N ALA A 475 47.13 42.69 35.13
CA ALA A 475 48.17 42.16 36.02
C ALA A 475 47.68 40.84 36.64
N PRO A 476 48.13 39.68 36.13
CA PRO A 476 47.79 38.39 36.72
C PRO A 476 48.26 38.32 38.17
N GLN A 477 47.48 37.66 39.03
CA GLN A 477 47.79 37.46 40.44
C GLN A 477 48.25 36.01 40.68
N PRO A 478 49.04 35.73 41.74
CA PRO A 478 49.41 34.36 42.10
C PRO A 478 48.17 33.45 42.16
N PRO A 479 48.22 32.22 41.61
CA PRO A 479 49.42 31.48 41.17
C PRO A 479 49.88 31.76 39.72
N LEU A 480 49.26 32.70 39.01
CA LEU A 480 49.66 33.05 37.64
C LEU A 480 50.95 33.89 37.60
N PRO A 481 51.67 33.93 36.46
CA PRO A 481 52.84 34.79 36.31
C PRO A 481 52.50 36.27 36.53
N GLY A 482 53.12 36.93 37.50
CA GLY A 482 52.77 38.28 37.94
C GLY A 482 53.19 39.45 37.01
N ALA A 483 53.65 39.17 35.79
CA ALA A 483 54.06 40.22 34.86
C ALA A 483 52.84 40.95 34.28
N THR A 484 52.83 42.27 34.32
CA THR A 484 51.77 43.09 33.71
C THR A 484 51.77 42.93 32.19
N VAL A 485 50.60 42.70 31.62
CA VAL A 485 50.38 42.53 30.19
C VAL A 485 49.59 43.73 29.65
N PRO A 486 50.13 44.48 28.67
CA PRO A 486 49.36 45.51 27.99
C PRO A 486 48.31 44.87 27.08
N LEU A 487 47.08 45.36 27.15
CA LEU A 487 46.00 45.03 26.25
C LEU A 487 45.83 46.19 25.27
N ASN A 488 46.17 45.96 24.00
CA ASN A 488 46.19 47.02 22.99
C ASN A 488 45.08 46.78 21.94
N PRO A 489 44.45 47.85 21.44
CA PRO A 489 43.53 47.74 20.33
C PRO A 489 44.29 47.44 19.01
N PRO A 490 43.72 46.64 18.10
CA PRO A 490 44.32 46.34 16.79
C PRO A 490 44.41 47.58 15.89
N SER A 491 43.54 48.57 16.11
CA SER A 491 43.57 49.87 15.46
C SER A 491 43.01 50.95 16.40
N PRO A 492 43.42 52.23 16.26
CA PRO A 492 42.84 53.32 17.03
C PRO A 492 41.32 53.37 16.92
N GLY A 493 40.63 53.47 18.06
CA GLY A 493 39.16 53.47 18.10
C GLY A 493 38.50 52.10 18.01
N SER A 494 39.27 51.00 17.89
CA SER A 494 38.70 49.64 17.98
C SER A 494 38.02 49.44 19.35
N PRO A 495 36.79 48.90 19.38
CA PRO A 495 36.10 48.61 20.64
C PRO A 495 36.71 47.43 21.39
N VAL A 496 37.64 46.69 20.76
CA VAL A 496 38.33 45.56 21.35
C VAL A 496 39.81 45.88 21.54
N ALA A 497 40.34 45.61 22.73
CA ALA A 497 41.77 45.58 23.02
C ALA A 497 42.16 44.23 23.63
N ASN A 498 43.30 43.68 23.24
CA ASN A 498 43.68 42.32 23.61
C ASN A 498 45.16 42.19 24.02
N GLY A 499 45.44 41.12 24.75
CA GLY A 499 46.78 40.69 25.12
C GLY A 499 46.76 39.25 25.63
N SER A 500 47.94 38.65 25.76
CA SER A 500 48.07 37.23 26.08
C SER A 500 48.93 37.00 27.31
N VAL A 501 48.52 36.07 28.16
CA VAL A 501 49.28 35.55 29.29
C VAL A 501 49.68 34.11 28.95
N THR A 502 50.98 33.87 28.77
CA THR A 502 51.51 32.50 28.60
C THR A 502 51.64 31.83 29.96
N LEU A 503 51.15 30.62 30.08
CA LEU A 503 51.19 29.85 31.32
C LEU A 503 52.30 28.78 31.26
N PRO A 504 52.87 28.39 32.42
CA PRO A 504 53.78 27.26 32.49
C PRO A 504 53.14 25.97 31.93
N PRO A 505 53.93 25.09 31.28
CA PRO A 505 53.43 23.78 30.86
C PRO A 505 52.82 22.99 32.01
N GLY A 506 51.71 22.30 31.76
CA GLY A 506 51.00 21.50 32.77
C GLY A 506 50.11 22.30 33.74
N THR A 507 49.87 23.59 33.49
CA THR A 507 48.97 24.39 34.33
C THR A 507 47.52 23.89 34.21
N SER A 508 46.97 23.33 35.28
CA SER A 508 45.57 22.91 35.33
C SER A 508 44.59 24.09 35.43
N PRO A 509 43.34 23.96 34.94
CA PRO A 509 42.28 24.93 35.22
C PRO A 509 42.12 25.16 36.73
N GLY A 510 41.85 26.40 37.11
CA GLY A 510 41.62 26.77 38.50
C GLY A 510 40.97 28.13 38.64
N THR A 511 40.96 28.65 39.87
CA THR A 511 40.52 30.03 40.11
C THR A 511 41.67 30.99 39.88
N TRP A 512 41.53 31.85 38.89
CA TRP A 512 42.55 32.82 38.52
C TRP A 512 42.06 34.23 38.71
N SER A 513 42.94 35.11 39.18
CA SER A 513 42.63 36.51 39.43
C SER A 513 43.55 37.43 38.65
N PHE A 514 43.00 38.53 38.15
CA PHE A 514 43.72 39.56 37.39
C PHE A 514 43.30 40.94 37.88
N LYS A 515 44.26 41.82 38.18
CA LYS A 515 43.94 43.25 38.31
C LYS A 515 43.83 43.85 36.92
N LEU A 516 42.87 44.72 36.69
CA LEU A 516 42.65 45.36 35.39
C LEU A 516 42.47 46.86 35.57
N ARG A 517 43.15 47.65 34.74
CA ARG A 517 43.04 49.11 34.70
C ARG A 517 43.10 49.63 33.28
N ALA A 518 42.61 50.83 33.05
CA ALA A 518 42.93 51.56 31.84
C ALA A 518 44.43 51.96 31.83
N SER A 519 45.06 51.96 30.66
CA SER A 519 46.51 52.21 30.55
C SER A 519 46.92 53.62 30.96
N ASP A 520 45.99 54.58 30.92
CA ASP A 520 46.16 55.98 31.30
C ASP A 520 45.98 56.24 32.81
N ALA A 521 45.45 55.28 33.57
CA ALA A 521 45.17 55.44 35.00
C ALA A 521 46.39 55.11 35.86
N GLY A 522 46.60 55.78 37.00
CA GLY A 522 47.73 55.48 37.90
C GLY A 522 47.53 54.25 38.79
N ASP A 523 46.30 53.79 38.98
CA ASP A 523 45.91 52.71 39.88
C ASP A 523 44.95 51.71 39.22
N PHE A 524 44.62 50.63 39.93
CA PHE A 524 43.66 49.62 39.48
C PHE A 524 42.24 49.94 39.91
N ARG A 525 41.79 51.20 39.79
CA ARG A 525 40.42 51.63 40.18
C ARG A 525 39.68 52.39 39.07
N SER A 526 40.16 52.30 37.85
CA SER A 526 39.76 53.16 36.73
C SER A 526 38.64 52.62 35.85
N LEU A 527 38.16 51.40 36.08
CA LEU A 527 37.11 50.78 35.29
C LEU A 527 35.73 51.20 35.79
N THR A 528 34.85 51.57 34.87
CA THR A 528 33.44 51.87 35.13
C THR A 528 32.57 51.13 34.12
N ALA A 529 31.28 50.96 34.43
CA ALA A 529 30.33 50.32 33.52
C ALA A 529 30.21 51.02 32.15
N ASP A 530 30.44 52.34 32.12
CA ASP A 530 30.44 53.13 30.89
C ASP A 530 31.72 52.96 30.07
N ARG A 531 32.82 52.53 30.69
CA ARG A 531 34.12 52.40 30.03
C ARG A 531 34.37 51.00 29.49
N ILE A 532 33.97 49.96 30.22
CA ILE A 532 34.18 48.56 29.83
C ILE A 532 32.86 47.78 29.76
N GLY A 533 32.60 47.23 28.59
CA GLY A 533 31.43 46.41 28.27
C GLY A 533 31.62 44.93 28.62
N ASP A 534 32.78 44.33 28.39
CA ASP A 534 33.02 42.93 28.79
C ASP A 534 34.51 42.65 28.90
N VAL A 535 34.85 41.55 29.56
CA VAL A 535 36.15 40.91 29.44
C VAL A 535 35.91 39.50 28.93
N VAL A 536 36.47 39.16 27.78
CA VAL A 536 36.43 37.81 27.23
C VAL A 536 37.78 37.14 27.49
N VAL A 537 37.76 36.02 28.20
CA VAL A 537 38.95 35.20 28.47
C VAL A 537 38.89 33.98 27.56
N VAL A 538 39.81 33.90 26.60
CA VAL A 538 39.98 32.73 25.74
C VAL A 538 41.09 31.87 26.31
N VAL A 539 40.68 30.73 26.84
CA VAL A 539 41.56 29.73 27.44
C VAL A 539 42.01 28.77 26.36
N ARG A 540 43.30 28.80 26.01
CA ARG A 540 43.92 27.83 25.08
C ARG A 540 44.51 26.68 25.87
N PHE A 541 44.09 25.47 25.55
CA PHE A 541 44.44 24.27 26.30
C PHE A 541 44.80 23.12 25.37
N GLN A 542 45.58 22.19 25.91
CA GLN A 542 45.81 20.87 25.35
C GLN A 542 45.22 19.82 26.27
N THR A 543 44.93 18.66 25.69
CA THR A 543 44.52 17.49 26.46
C THR A 543 45.47 16.32 26.20
N SER A 544 45.65 15.50 27.22
CA SER A 544 46.49 14.30 27.20
C SER A 544 45.90 13.18 28.03
#